data_AF-A0A932Q0N9-F1
#
_entry.id   AF-A0A932Q0N9-F1
#
_cell.length_a   1.000
_cell.length_b   1.000
_cell.length_c   1.000
_cell.angle_alpha   90.00
_cell.angle_beta   90.00
_cell.angle_gamma   90.00
#
_symmetry.space_group_name_H-M   'P 1'
#
loop_
_entity.id
_entity.type
_entity.pdbx_description
1 polymer ?
#
loop_
_entity_poly.entity_id
_entity_poly.type
_entity_poly.pdbx_seq_one_letter_code
_entity_poly.pdbx_strand_id
1 'polypeptide(L)' 'DFRGTVDDVNMEKGKVRVMVSFFGRDTPVELDLLQVEKV' A
#
# COMPACT_ATOMS: atom_id res chain seq x y z
N ASP A 1 8.65 7.15 6.45
CA ASP A 1 9.08 7.03 5.04
C ASP A 1 9.24 5.58 4.61
N PHE A 2 8.14 4.90 4.29
CA PHE A 2 8.19 3.60 3.64
C PHE A 2 7.71 3.76 2.19
N ARG A 3 8.47 3.19 1.24
CA ARG A 3 8.12 3.19 -0.18
C ARG A 3 7.62 1.80 -0.55
N GLY A 4 6.47 1.74 -1.19
CA GLY A 4 5.87 0.51 -1.66
C GLY A 4 5.14 0.73 -2.98
N THR A 5 4.77 -0.35 -3.63
CA THR A 5 4.05 -0.32 -4.91
C THR A 5 2.59 -0.67 -4.66
N VAL A 6 1.66 0.08 -5.25
CA VAL A 6 0.23 -0.24 -5.15
C VAL A 6 -0.04 -1.54 -5.90
N ASP A 7 -0.62 -2.51 -5.20
CA ASP A 7 -0.99 -3.82 -5.73
C ASP A 7 -2.47 -3.80 -6.19
N ASP A 8 -3.37 -3.32 -5.33
CA ASP A 8 -4.80 -3.23 -5.62
C ASP A 8 -5.46 -2.05 -4.90
N VAL A 9 -6.50 -1.46 -5.51
CA VAL A 9 -7.25 -0.33 -4.94
C VAL A 9 -8.73 -0.68 -4.86
N ASN A 10 -9.25 -0.75 -3.63
CA ASN A 10 -10.67 -0.93 -3.38
C ASN A 10 -11.34 0.42 -3.07
N MET A 11 -11.90 1.04 -4.12
CA MET A 11 -12.59 2.33 -4.01
C MET A 11 -13.90 2.24 -3.21
N GLU A 12 -14.59 1.10 -3.23
CA GLU A 12 -15.85 0.92 -2.51
C GLU A 12 -15.65 0.90 -0.99
N LYS A 13 -14.53 0.30 -0.54
CA LYS A 13 -14.15 0.21 0.88
C LYS A 13 -13.22 1.34 1.33
N GLY A 14 -12.73 2.16 0.39
CA GLY A 14 -11.75 3.21 0.68
C GLY A 14 -10.37 2.67 1.10
N LYS A 15 -10.03 1.45 0.68
CA LYS A 15 -8.81 0.74 1.07
C LYS A 15 -7.87 0.56 -0.11
N VAL A 16 -6.58 0.49 0.15
CA VAL A 16 -5.55 0.21 -0.84
C VAL A 16 -4.58 -0.83 -0.28
N ARG A 17 -4.28 -1.83 -1.11
CA ARG A 17 -3.24 -2.81 -0.83
C ARG A 17 -1.94 -2.32 -1.46
N VAL A 18 -0.92 -2.19 -0.63
CA VAL A 18 0.43 -1.78 -1.04
C VAL A 18 1.39 -2.92 -0.73
N MET A 19 2.20 -3.29 -1.71
CA MET A 19 3.31 -4.21 -1.51
C MET A 19 4.51 -3.43 -1.02
N VAL A 20 4.99 -3.76 0.18
CA VAL A 20 6.16 -3.12 0.77
C VAL A 20 7.27 -4.16 0.91
N SER A 21 8.44 -3.84 0.38
CA SER A 21 9.61 -4.72 0.45
C SER A 21 10.43 -4.39 1.70
N PHE A 22 10.44 -5.31 2.65
CA PHE A 22 11.25 -5.22 3.87
C PHE A 22 12.23 -6.39 3.95
N PHE A 23 13.52 -6.10 4.08
CA PHE A 23 14.56 -7.12 4.19
C PHE A 23 14.56 -8.16 3.04
N GLY A 24 14.25 -7.70 1.82
CA GLY A 24 14.16 -8.57 0.63
C GLY A 24 12.94 -9.51 0.63
N ARG A 25 11.96 -9.27 1.52
CA ARG A 25 10.67 -9.95 1.53
C ARG A 25 9.57 -8.96 1.22
N ASP A 26 8.78 -9.28 0.21
CA ASP A 26 7.60 -8.51 -0.16
C ASP A 26 6.46 -8.90 0.76
N THR A 27 5.87 -7.93 1.44
CA THR A 27 4.74 -8.13 2.36
C THR A 27 3.60 -7.19 1.97
N PRO A 28 2.38 -7.71 1.75
CA PRO A 28 1.24 -6.85 1.46
C PRO A 28 0.74 -6.17 2.74
N VAL A 29 0.47 -4.88 2.65
CA VAL A 29 -0.10 -4.06 3.71
C VAL A 29 -1.36 -3.38 3.18
N GLU A 30 -2.45 -3.45 3.94
CA GLU A 30 -3.69 -2.74 3.63
C GLU A 30 -3.75 -1.42 4.40
N LEU A 31 -3.97 -0.32 3.68
CA LEU A 31 -4.02 1.02 4.22
C LEU A 31 -5.30 1.72 3.78
N ASP A 32 -5.72 2.74 4.52
CA ASP A 32 -6.78 3.64 4.05
C ASP A 32 -6.25 4.57 2.95
N LEU A 33 -7.09 4.91 1.97
CA LEU A 33 -6.72 5.80 0.87
C LEU A 33 -6.15 7.14 1.33
N LEU A 34 -6.61 7.64 2.48
CA LEU A 34 -6.16 8.91 3.07
C LEU A 34 -4.75 8.83 3.69
N GLN A 35 -4.22 7.62 3.91
CA GLN A 35 -2.91 7.41 4.53
C GLN A 35 -1.78 7.27 3.51
N VAL A 36 -2.10 7.37 2.21
CA VAL A 36 -1.12 7.21 1.14
C VAL A 36 -0.96 8.55 0.41
N GLU A 37 0.28 8.94 0.20
CA GLU A 37 0.63 10.14 -0.56
C GLU A 37 1.36 9.71 -1.84
N LYS A 38 0.99 10.30 -2.98
CA LYS A 38 1.72 10.07 -4.24
C LYS A 38 3.06 10.79 -4.15
N VAL A 39 4.13 10.05 -4.43
CA VAL A 39 5.52 10.54 -4.50
C VAL A 39 5.89 10.87 -5.93
#